data_AF-A0A7Z9ID66-F1
#
_entry.id   AF-A0A7Z9ID66-F1
#
_cell.length_a   1.000
_cell.length_b   1.000
_cell.length_c   1.000
_cell.angle_alpha   90.00
_cell.angle_beta   90.00
_cell.angle_gamma   90.00
#
_symmetry.space_group_name_H-M   'P 1'
#
loop_
_entity.id
_entity.type
_entity.pdbx_description
1 polymer ?
#
loop_
_entity_poly.entity_id
_entity_poly.type
_entity_poly.pdbx_seq_one_letter_code
_entity_poly.pdbx_strand_id
1 'polypeptide(L)'
;MAKQEVDREDILREATALVNRVKLEVSGRAEGDHIVFGFRECGSLAVYFGGEPVYQFNANQALRRAYHQGCLLKAVDCLLVSMRRERLDDKLQLLSTSWDEEKTQEFVGQVRRDMFQLVEAIAAGEAQVKGFVAAEQQTTAEMLTAQFCNWCNDHLPDLQVARVPSVSG
;
A
#
# COMPACT_ATOMS: atom_id res chain seq x y z
N MET A 1 -1.02 26.91 -2.34
CA MET A 1 -2.30 26.85 -1.61
C MET A 1 -2.44 25.48 -1.01
N ALA A 2 -2.67 25.45 0.30
CA ALA A 2 -2.70 24.29 1.17
C ALA A 2 -3.79 23.31 0.75
N LYS A 3 -3.40 22.05 0.52
CA LYS A 3 -4.29 20.94 0.18
C LYS A 3 -3.84 19.66 0.89
N GLN A 4 -3.42 19.79 2.15
CA GLN A 4 -2.79 18.71 2.93
C GLN A 4 -3.62 18.22 4.13
N GLU A 5 -4.73 18.89 4.47
CA GLU A 5 -5.55 18.56 5.65
C GLU A 5 -6.83 17.76 5.34
N VAL A 6 -7.27 17.61 4.09
CA VAL A 6 -8.64 17.12 3.82
C VAL A 6 -8.76 15.58 3.63
N ASP A 7 -7.71 14.81 3.33
CA ASP A 7 -7.88 13.39 2.93
C ASP A 7 -7.25 12.33 3.87
N ARG A 8 -6.98 12.65 5.14
CA ARG A 8 -6.37 11.67 6.09
C ARG A 8 -7.40 10.77 6.79
N GLU A 9 -8.60 11.29 7.03
CA GLU A 9 -9.65 10.56 7.76
C GLU A 9 -10.45 9.58 6.88
N ASP A 10 -10.42 9.77 5.56
CA ASP A 10 -11.30 9.06 4.60
C ASP A 10 -10.66 7.83 3.93
N ILE A 11 -9.38 7.53 4.17
CA ILE A 11 -8.66 6.42 3.51
C ILE A 11 -9.36 5.07 3.69
N LEU A 12 -9.99 4.85 4.85
CA LEU A 12 -10.72 3.61 5.13
C LEU A 12 -12.09 3.51 4.44
N ARG A 13 -12.69 4.67 4.15
CA ARG A 13 -13.92 4.78 3.36
C ARG A 13 -13.60 4.71 1.87
N GLU A 14 -12.48 5.25 1.42
CA GLU A 14 -12.06 5.23 0.01
C GLU A 14 -11.48 3.88 -0.41
N ALA A 15 -10.91 3.10 0.52
CA ALA A 15 -10.47 1.73 0.30
C ALA A 15 -11.65 0.71 0.16
N THR A 16 -12.75 1.11 -0.49
CA THR A 16 -13.95 0.27 -0.71
C THR A 16 -13.66 -1.03 -1.44
N ALA A 17 -12.62 -1.06 -2.28
CA ALA A 17 -12.19 -2.27 -2.98
C ALA A 17 -11.62 -3.36 -2.04
N LEU A 18 -11.28 -3.01 -0.79
CA LEU A 18 -10.81 -3.96 0.22
C LEU A 18 -12.00 -4.44 1.05
N VAL A 19 -12.57 -5.58 0.64
CA VAL A 19 -13.73 -6.18 1.32
C VAL A 19 -13.41 -6.61 2.75
N ASN A 20 -12.14 -6.92 3.00
CA ASN A 20 -11.58 -7.17 4.33
C ASN A 20 -10.46 -6.15 4.60
N ARG A 21 -10.58 -5.32 5.64
CA ARG A 21 -9.57 -4.28 5.95
C ARG A 21 -9.52 -3.91 7.43
N VAL A 22 -8.35 -3.49 7.88
CA VAL A 22 -8.06 -3.10 9.27
C VAL A 22 -7.49 -1.68 9.30
N LYS A 23 -7.92 -0.87 10.28
CA LYS A 23 -7.32 0.40 10.69
C LYS A 23 -6.40 0.16 11.87
N LEU A 24 -5.15 0.53 11.75
CA LEU A 24 -4.20 0.56 12.85
C LEU A 24 -3.81 1.99 13.20
N GLU A 25 -3.72 2.28 14.49
CA GLU A 25 -2.85 3.33 15.02
C GLU A 25 -1.55 2.67 15.49
N VAL A 26 -0.41 3.19 15.06
CA VAL A 26 0.92 2.65 15.43
C VAL A 26 1.65 3.68 16.27
N SER A 27 2.22 3.23 17.38
CA SER A 27 2.99 4.06 18.31
C SER A 27 4.15 4.76 17.59
N GLY A 28 4.41 6.02 17.94
CA GLY A 28 5.46 6.83 17.32
C GLY A 28 5.07 7.53 16.01
N ARG A 29 3.86 7.28 15.47
CA ARG A 29 3.28 8.11 14.40
C ARG A 29 2.52 9.31 14.96
N ALA A 30 2.31 10.31 14.10
CA ALA A 30 1.51 11.48 14.47
C ALA A 30 0.04 11.07 14.74
N GLU A 31 -0.61 11.78 15.65
CA GLU A 31 -2.02 11.54 15.96
C GLU A 31 -2.88 11.66 14.68
N GLY A 32 -3.77 10.68 14.47
CA GLY A 32 -4.59 10.59 13.26
C GLY A 32 -3.89 10.02 12.02
N ASP A 33 -2.59 9.72 12.09
CA ASP A 33 -1.85 9.04 11.02
C ASP A 33 -2.02 7.51 11.13
N HIS A 34 -3.07 7.01 10.48
CA HIS A 34 -3.44 5.61 10.55
C HIS A 34 -2.90 4.80 9.39
N ILE A 35 -2.49 3.57 9.70
CA ILE A 35 -2.17 2.58 8.68
C ILE A 35 -3.44 1.79 8.37
N VAL A 36 -3.77 1.67 7.10
CA VAL A 36 -4.89 0.83 6.64
C VAL A 36 -4.32 -0.24 5.73
N PHE A 37 -4.60 -1.51 6.03
CA PHE A 37 -4.33 -2.60 5.10
C PHE A 37 -5.55 -3.47 4.91
N GLY A 38 -5.58 -4.22 3.82
CA GLY A 38 -6.66 -5.16 3.56
C GLY A 38 -6.54 -5.86 2.22
N PHE A 39 -7.46 -6.80 2.03
CA PHE A 39 -7.49 -7.70 0.89
C PHE A 39 -8.72 -7.43 0.03
N ARG A 40 -8.52 -7.45 -1.29
CA ARG A 40 -9.61 -7.49 -2.26
C ARG A 40 -10.22 -8.90 -2.30
N GLU A 41 -11.39 -9.05 -2.91
CA GLU A 41 -12.02 -10.36 -3.15
C GLU A 41 -11.08 -11.32 -3.91
N CYS A 42 -10.27 -10.79 -4.84
CA CYS A 42 -9.28 -11.58 -5.57
C CYS A 42 -8.00 -11.92 -4.77
N GLY A 43 -7.97 -11.67 -3.46
CA GLY A 43 -6.84 -11.94 -2.58
C GLY A 43 -5.68 -10.94 -2.65
N SER A 44 -5.74 -9.94 -3.55
CA SER A 44 -4.67 -8.94 -3.64
C SER A 44 -4.65 -7.99 -2.44
N LEU A 45 -3.46 -7.78 -1.88
CA LEU A 45 -3.22 -6.88 -0.75
C LEU A 45 -3.10 -5.41 -1.20
N ALA A 46 -3.54 -4.49 -0.36
CA ALA A 46 -3.10 -3.10 -0.39
C ALA A 46 -2.82 -2.59 1.03
N VAL A 47 -1.86 -1.68 1.15
CA VAL A 47 -1.45 -1.05 2.40
C VAL A 47 -1.28 0.45 2.19
N TYR A 48 -1.84 1.25 3.08
CA TYR A 48 -1.83 2.71 3.09
C TYR A 48 -1.20 3.15 4.40
N PHE A 49 -0.06 3.84 4.34
CA PHE A 49 0.67 4.33 5.50
C PHE A 49 0.25 5.77 5.82
N GLY A 50 -1.05 5.99 6.06
CA GLY A 50 -1.64 7.32 6.00
C GLY A 50 -1.75 7.78 4.55
N GLY A 51 -1.44 9.04 4.27
CA GLY A 51 -1.53 9.60 2.91
C GLY A 51 -0.51 9.02 1.92
N GLU A 52 0.72 8.77 2.38
CA GLU A 52 1.77 8.08 1.62
C GLU A 52 2.82 7.49 2.58
N PRO A 53 3.49 6.38 2.21
CA PRO A 53 3.34 5.62 0.98
C PRO A 53 2.07 4.76 0.91
N VAL A 54 1.68 4.39 -0.31
CA VAL A 54 0.65 3.38 -0.57
C VAL A 54 1.28 2.26 -1.40
N TYR A 55 1.03 1.01 -1.04
CA TYR A 55 1.47 -0.17 -1.78
C TYR A 55 0.28 -1.01 -2.21
N GLN A 56 0.28 -1.43 -3.47
CA GLN A 56 -0.76 -2.29 -4.02
C GLN A 56 -0.11 -3.46 -4.74
N PHE A 57 -0.55 -4.65 -4.36
CA PHE A 57 -0.11 -5.90 -4.96
C PHE A 57 -1.20 -6.42 -5.92
N ASN A 58 -0.84 -7.32 -6.83
CA ASN A 58 -1.78 -8.06 -7.65
C ASN A 58 -2.14 -9.41 -6.99
N ALA A 59 -2.97 -10.23 -7.65
CA ALA A 59 -3.35 -11.54 -7.13
C ALA A 59 -2.17 -12.54 -7.07
N ASN A 60 -1.09 -12.28 -7.82
CA ASN A 60 0.16 -13.05 -7.78
C ASN A 60 1.15 -12.50 -6.73
N GLN A 61 0.68 -11.65 -5.80
CA GLN A 61 1.47 -11.05 -4.72
C GLN A 61 2.65 -10.18 -5.18
N ALA A 62 2.68 -9.80 -6.46
CA ALA A 62 3.69 -8.90 -7.01
C ALA A 62 3.26 -7.43 -6.86
N LEU A 63 4.21 -6.53 -6.60
CA LEU A 63 3.97 -5.09 -6.53
C LEU A 63 3.51 -4.60 -7.91
N ARG A 64 2.27 -4.08 -7.99
CA ARG A 64 1.70 -3.58 -9.25
C ARG A 64 1.62 -2.06 -9.31
N ARG A 65 1.43 -1.41 -8.17
CA ARG A 65 1.36 0.05 -8.05
C ARG A 65 1.82 0.51 -6.66
N ALA A 66 2.38 1.70 -6.61
CA ALA A 66 2.61 2.41 -5.37
C ALA A 66 2.32 3.90 -5.53
N TYR A 67 2.03 4.60 -4.44
CA TYR A 67 2.08 6.05 -4.38
C TYR A 67 3.19 6.46 -3.42
N HIS A 68 4.15 7.24 -3.91
CA HIS A 68 5.34 7.60 -3.14
C HIS A 68 5.92 8.92 -3.65
N GLN A 69 6.23 9.85 -2.73
CA GLN A 69 6.81 11.16 -3.03
C GLN A 69 5.98 11.93 -4.09
N GLY A 70 4.67 11.92 -3.92
CA GLY A 70 3.75 12.58 -4.85
C GLY A 70 3.61 11.93 -6.24
N CYS A 71 4.30 10.82 -6.50
CA CYS A 71 4.29 10.12 -7.77
C CYS A 71 3.49 8.82 -7.69
N LEU A 72 2.71 8.54 -8.75
CA LEU A 72 2.15 7.21 -8.96
C LEU A 72 3.21 6.33 -9.63
N LEU A 73 3.63 5.27 -8.96
CA LEU A 73 4.49 4.24 -9.51
C LEU A 73 3.62 3.10 -10.06
N LYS A 74 3.93 2.63 -11.25
CA LYS A 74 3.20 1.55 -11.91
C LYS A 74 4.17 0.52 -12.46
N ALA A 75 3.86 -0.74 -12.23
CA ALA A 75 4.61 -1.86 -12.75
C ALA A 75 4.43 -2.00 -14.28
N VAL A 76 5.55 -2.13 -14.99
CA VAL A 76 5.65 -2.35 -16.44
C VAL A 76 6.85 -3.24 -16.69
N ASP A 77 6.60 -4.47 -17.16
CA ASP A 77 7.64 -5.45 -17.50
C ASP A 77 8.68 -5.65 -16.39
N CYS A 78 8.20 -5.89 -15.17
CA CYS A 78 9.02 -6.10 -13.96
C CYS A 78 9.84 -4.86 -13.50
N LEU A 79 9.62 -3.71 -14.12
CA LEU A 79 10.17 -2.41 -13.72
C LEU A 79 9.06 -1.45 -13.28
N LEU A 80 9.45 -0.30 -12.75
CA LEU A 80 8.53 0.76 -12.38
C LEU A 80 8.60 1.94 -13.35
N VAL A 81 7.43 2.49 -13.67
CA VAL A 81 7.30 3.79 -14.30
C VAL A 81 6.70 4.75 -13.29
N SER A 82 7.41 5.84 -13.03
CA SER A 82 6.89 6.96 -12.23
C SER A 82 6.05 7.88 -13.08
N MET A 83 4.89 8.26 -12.58
CA MET A 83 3.90 9.08 -13.25
C MET A 83 3.51 10.24 -12.36
N ARG A 84 3.67 11.47 -12.85
CA ARG A 84 3.25 12.69 -12.15
C ARG A 84 2.54 13.66 -13.10
N ARG A 85 1.57 14.40 -12.56
CA ARG A 85 0.88 15.45 -13.31
C ARG A 85 1.60 16.77 -13.06
N GLU A 86 2.06 17.41 -14.13
CA GLU A 86 2.64 18.74 -14.07
C GLU A 86 1.85 19.71 -14.94
N ARG A 87 1.84 20.98 -14.54
CA ARG A 87 1.21 22.04 -15.32
C ARG A 87 2.30 22.77 -16.09
N LEU A 88 2.31 22.62 -17.40
CA LEU A 88 3.22 23.31 -18.31
C LEU A 88 2.38 24.13 -19.28
N ASP A 89 2.63 25.44 -19.34
CA ASP A 89 1.91 26.39 -20.21
C ASP A 89 0.37 26.29 -20.11
N ASP A 90 -0.16 26.30 -18.88
CA ASP A 90 -1.58 26.16 -18.54
C ASP A 90 -2.24 24.80 -18.94
N LYS A 91 -1.46 23.86 -19.49
CA LYS A 91 -1.90 22.50 -19.82
C LYS A 91 -1.44 21.51 -18.76
N LEU A 92 -2.35 20.63 -18.35
CA LEU A 92 -2.03 19.50 -17.48
C LEU A 92 -1.38 18.40 -18.33
N GLN A 93 -0.11 18.11 -18.10
CA GLN A 93 0.63 17.04 -18.76
C GLN A 93 0.93 15.91 -17.78
N LEU A 94 0.92 14.67 -18.29
CA LEU A 94 1.30 13.49 -17.54
C LEU A 94 2.74 13.13 -17.92
N LEU A 95 3.68 13.41 -17.02
CA LEU A 95 5.07 13.02 -17.19
C LEU A 95 5.24 11.59 -16.70
N SER A 96 5.76 10.73 -17.59
CA SER A 96 6.10 9.35 -17.29
C SER A 96 7.61 9.16 -17.42
N THR A 97 8.24 8.62 -16.39
CA THR A 97 9.67 8.32 -16.37
C THR A 97 9.88 6.88 -15.95
N SER A 98 10.39 6.07 -16.87
CA SER A 98 10.79 4.68 -16.60
C SER A 98 11.97 4.65 -15.65
N TRP A 99 11.94 3.71 -14.72
CA TRP A 99 13.07 3.41 -13.85
C TRP A 99 13.86 2.25 -14.44
N ASP A 100 15.15 2.24 -14.13
CA ASP A 100 16.02 1.09 -14.39
C ASP A 100 15.85 0.02 -13.30
N GLU A 101 16.60 -1.08 -13.46
CA GLU A 101 16.60 -2.20 -12.52
C GLU A 101 17.10 -1.79 -11.14
N GLU A 102 18.19 -1.02 -11.07
CA GLU A 102 18.80 -0.59 -9.80
C GLU A 102 17.80 0.20 -8.95
N LYS A 103 17.23 1.27 -9.51
CA LYS A 103 16.24 2.11 -8.82
C LYS A 103 14.96 1.33 -8.47
N THR A 104 14.57 0.39 -9.33
CA THR A 104 13.44 -0.51 -9.03
C THR A 104 13.74 -1.40 -7.82
N GLN A 105 14.92 -2.01 -7.76
CA GLN A 105 15.31 -2.87 -6.63
C GLN A 105 15.48 -2.09 -5.33
N GLU A 106 16.04 -0.88 -5.38
CA GLU A 106 16.11 0.01 -4.21
C GLU A 106 14.72 0.27 -3.62
N PHE A 107 13.74 0.56 -4.48
CA PHE A 107 12.37 0.80 -4.05
C PHE A 107 11.69 -0.46 -3.53
N VAL A 108 11.89 -1.62 -4.15
CA VAL A 108 11.41 -2.90 -3.61
C VAL A 108 12.00 -3.15 -2.22
N GLY A 109 13.29 -2.85 -2.01
CA GLY A 109 13.93 -2.89 -0.71
C GLY A 109 13.27 -1.96 0.32
N GLN A 110 12.86 -0.76 -0.10
CA GLN A 110 12.09 0.16 0.75
C GLN A 110 10.72 -0.42 1.13
N VAL A 111 9.97 -0.96 0.16
CA VAL A 111 8.67 -1.61 0.42
C VAL A 111 8.83 -2.74 1.45
N ARG A 112 9.85 -3.58 1.29
CA ARG A 112 10.13 -4.67 2.26
C ARG A 112 10.39 -4.11 3.66
N ARG A 113 11.24 -3.09 3.79
CA ARG A 113 11.54 -2.46 5.09
C ARG A 113 10.29 -1.90 5.76
N ASP A 114 9.50 -1.11 5.03
CA ASP A 114 8.31 -0.47 5.60
C ASP A 114 7.26 -1.51 6.06
N MET A 115 7.10 -2.58 5.27
CA MET A 115 6.16 -3.65 5.59
C MET A 115 6.65 -4.52 6.76
N PHE A 116 7.94 -4.83 6.84
CA PHE A 116 8.51 -5.56 7.99
C PHE A 116 8.45 -4.74 9.27
N GLN A 117 8.72 -3.43 9.22
CA GLN A 117 8.57 -2.56 10.38
C GLN A 117 7.14 -2.56 10.92
N LEU A 118 6.14 -2.61 10.04
CA LEU A 118 4.75 -2.74 10.44
C LEU A 118 4.47 -4.09 11.12
N VAL A 119 5.01 -5.19 10.59
CA VAL A 119 4.89 -6.52 11.21
C VAL A 119 5.55 -6.53 12.59
N GLU A 120 6.74 -5.94 12.74
CA GLU A 120 7.44 -5.81 14.02
C GLU A 120 6.62 -5.00 15.03
N ALA A 121 6.05 -3.86 14.61
CA ALA A 121 5.20 -3.03 15.48
C ALA A 121 3.93 -3.78 15.93
N ILE A 122 3.32 -4.58 15.04
CA ILE A 122 2.20 -5.45 15.41
C ILE A 122 2.64 -6.51 16.43
N ALA A 123 3.77 -7.18 16.19
CA ALA A 123 4.29 -8.23 17.08
C ALA A 123 4.71 -7.69 18.46
N ALA A 124 5.23 -6.46 18.51
CA ALA A 124 5.60 -5.77 19.74
C ALA A 124 4.39 -5.22 20.53
N GLY A 125 3.18 -5.28 19.97
CA GLY A 125 1.98 -4.71 20.59
C GLY A 125 1.94 -3.18 20.50
N GLU A 126 2.72 -2.58 19.62
CA GLU A 126 2.79 -1.13 19.39
C GLU A 126 1.72 -0.64 18.41
N ALA A 127 0.98 -1.56 17.79
CA ALA A 127 -0.13 -1.30 16.90
C ALA A 127 -1.48 -1.62 17.56
N GLN A 128 -2.40 -0.66 17.54
CA GLN A 128 -3.75 -0.79 18.06
C GLN A 128 -4.79 -0.76 16.94
N VAL A 129 -5.68 -1.75 16.93
CA VAL A 129 -6.83 -1.74 16.01
C VAL A 129 -7.81 -0.65 16.41
N LYS A 130 -8.07 0.29 15.49
CA LYS A 130 -9.08 1.36 15.67
C LYS A 130 -10.38 1.11 14.94
N GLY A 131 -10.39 0.14 14.03
CA GLY A 131 -11.56 -0.27 13.28
C GLY A 131 -11.21 -1.35 12.28
N PHE A 132 -12.22 -2.09 11.82
CA PHE A 132 -12.06 -3.07 10.75
C PHE A 132 -13.37 -3.21 10.00
N VAL A 133 -13.28 -3.73 8.77
CA VAL A 133 -14.42 -4.16 7.96
C VAL A 133 -14.14 -5.57 7.50
N ALA A 134 -15.15 -6.42 7.61
CA ALA A 134 -15.11 -7.80 7.22
C ALA A 134 -16.29 -8.11 6.30
N ALA A 135 -16.04 -8.88 5.24
CA ALA A 135 -17.08 -9.39 4.35
C ALA A 135 -17.92 -10.49 5.01
N GLU A 136 -17.29 -11.31 5.86
CA GLU A 136 -17.92 -12.44 6.55
C GLU A 136 -18.05 -12.17 8.05
N GLN A 137 -19.17 -12.59 8.65
CA GLN A 137 -19.48 -12.30 10.06
C GLN A 137 -18.47 -12.90 11.05
N GLN A 138 -17.83 -14.02 10.71
CA GLN A 138 -16.86 -14.70 11.58
C GLN A 138 -15.44 -14.10 11.47
N THR A 139 -15.18 -13.23 10.50
CA THR A 139 -13.85 -12.65 10.31
C THR A 139 -13.61 -11.55 11.35
N THR A 140 -12.56 -11.69 12.16
CA THR A 140 -12.17 -10.69 13.17
C THR A 140 -10.98 -9.85 12.72
N ALA A 141 -10.73 -8.74 13.42
CA ALA A 141 -9.56 -7.90 13.17
C ALA A 141 -8.24 -8.66 13.41
N GLU A 142 -8.20 -9.53 14.42
CA GLU A 142 -7.04 -10.37 14.74
C GLU A 142 -6.75 -11.35 13.61
N MET A 143 -7.78 -11.98 13.03
CA MET A 143 -7.62 -12.88 11.88
C MET A 143 -7.04 -12.15 10.67
N LEU A 144 -7.55 -10.95 10.36
CA LEU A 144 -7.05 -10.12 9.25
C LEU A 144 -5.62 -9.63 9.49
N THR A 145 -5.28 -9.30 10.74
CA THR A 145 -3.93 -8.88 11.12
C THR A 145 -2.96 -10.05 11.03
N ALA A 146 -3.35 -11.24 11.49
CA ALA A 146 -2.56 -12.46 11.33
C ALA A 146 -2.37 -12.82 9.85
N GLN A 147 -3.43 -12.69 9.03
CA GLN A 147 -3.35 -12.89 7.59
C GLN A 147 -2.34 -11.93 6.94
N PHE A 148 -2.34 -10.66 7.33
CA PHE A 148 -1.35 -9.68 6.88
C PHE A 148 0.08 -10.07 7.26
N CYS A 149 0.32 -10.45 8.52
CA CYS A 149 1.65 -10.87 8.97
C CYS A 149 2.14 -12.13 8.22
N ASN A 150 1.26 -13.12 8.04
CA ASN A 150 1.59 -14.32 7.26
C ASN A 150 1.92 -13.98 5.81
N TRP A 151 1.10 -13.14 5.17
CA TRP A 151 1.36 -12.66 3.82
C TRP A 151 2.73 -11.99 3.71
N CYS A 152 3.11 -11.16 4.69
CA CYS A 152 4.40 -10.50 4.71
C CYS A 152 5.55 -11.50 4.81
N ASN A 153 5.44 -12.49 5.69
CA ASN A 153 6.47 -13.52 5.87
C ASN A 153 6.61 -14.41 4.62
N ASP A 154 5.50 -14.76 3.97
CA ASP A 154 5.48 -15.68 2.84
C ASP A 154 5.90 -15.02 1.52
N HIS A 155 5.70 -13.70 1.36
CA HIS A 155 5.83 -13.04 0.05
C HIS A 155 6.82 -11.88 -0.01
N LEU A 156 7.16 -11.22 1.11
CA LEU A 156 8.13 -10.12 1.08
C LEU A 156 9.57 -10.54 0.77
N PRO A 157 10.10 -11.69 1.26
CA PRO A 157 11.49 -12.08 1.00
C PRO A 157 11.81 -12.14 -0.50
N ASP A 158 10.86 -12.62 -1.29
CA ASP A 158 10.95 -12.77 -2.75
C ASP A 158 10.05 -11.78 -3.50
N LEU A 159 9.70 -10.65 -2.90
CA LEU A 159 8.82 -9.66 -3.54
C LEU A 159 9.36 -9.23 -4.90
N GLN A 160 8.52 -9.34 -5.93
CA GLN A 160 8.81 -8.91 -7.30
C GLN A 160 7.89 -7.78 -7.73
N VAL A 161 8.32 -7.01 -8.73
CA VAL A 161 7.45 -6.08 -9.46
C VAL A 161 6.69 -6.86 -10.52
N ALA A 162 5.40 -6.59 -10.66
CA ALA A 162 4.55 -7.28 -11.59
C ALA A 162 4.98 -7.04 -13.05
N ARG A 163 4.93 -8.08 -13.89
CA ARG A 163 5.14 -7.92 -15.34
C ARG A 163 4.06 -7.05 -15.99
N VAL A 164 2.82 -7.20 -15.53
CA VAL A 164 1.67 -6.41 -15.97
C VAL A 164 0.95 -5.80 -14.75
N PRO A 165 0.40 -4.58 -14.89
CA PRO A 165 -0.26 -3.87 -13.79
C PRO A 165 -1.66 -4.40 -13.44
N SER A 166 -2.14 -5.42 -14.17
CA SER A 166 -3.49 -5.99 -14.06
C SER A 166 -3.72 -6.64 -12.69
N VAL A 167 -4.96 -6.53 -12.20
CA VAL A 167 -5.40 -7.12 -10.92
C VAL A 167 -5.99 -8.52 -11.13
N SER A 168 -6.16 -8.94 -12.39
CA SER A 168 -6.76 -10.21 -12.80
C SER A 168 -5.67 -11.21 -13.17
N GLY A 169 -5.79 -12.43 -12.62
CA GLY A 169 -5.32 -13.64 -13.30
C GLY A 169 -6.24 -14.01 -14.46
#